data_AF-A0A941FJE9-F1
#
_entry.id   AF-A0A941FJE9-F1
#
_cell.length_a   1.000
_cell.length_b   1.000
_cell.length_c   1.000
_cell.angle_alpha   90.00
_cell.angle_beta   90.00
_cell.angle_gamma   90.00
#
_symmetry.space_group_name_H-M   'P 1'
#
loop_
_entity.id
_entity.type
_entity.pdbx_description
1 polymer ?
#
loop_
_entity_poly.entity_id
_entity_poly.type
_entity_poly.pdbx_seq_one_letter_code
_entity_poly.pdbx_strand_id
1 'polypeptide(L)' 'MGVGIIATYLGMKLGLSKENLSALTLAAVLHDVGKTRISDNIVEKPGKLNEAEYEDMKRHAIYGYELLKNILESHHRLH' A
#
# COMPACT_ATOMS: atom_id res chain seq x y z
N MET A 1 -7.97 6.50 0.57
CA MET A 1 -8.90 6.51 -0.59
C MET A 1 -8.50 7.50 -1.69
N GLY A 2 -8.13 8.76 -1.38
CA GLY A 2 -7.79 9.76 -2.41
C GLY A 2 -6.67 9.34 -3.37
N VAL A 3 -5.61 8.68 -2.86
CA VAL A 3 -4.50 8.14 -3.66
C VAL A 3 -4.98 7.13 -4.71
N GLY A 4 -5.94 6.28 -4.35
CA GLY A 4 -6.53 5.28 -5.25
C GLY A 4 -7.16 5.92 -6.49
N ILE A 5 -8.03 6.91 -6.28
CA ILE A 5 -8.74 7.58 -7.37
C ILE A 5 -7.77 8.28 -8.33
N ILE A 6 -6.77 8.99 -7.77
CA ILE A 6 -5.79 9.74 -8.57
C ILE A 6 -4.92 8.77 -9.37
N ALA A 7 -4.43 7.70 -8.74
CA ALA A 7 -3.61 6.69 -9.41
C ALA A 7 -4.37 6.01 -10.56
N THR A 8 -5.62 5.60 -10.34
CA THR A 8 -6.45 4.98 -11.37
C THR A 8 -6.70 5.95 -12.53
N TYR A 9 -7.04 7.21 -12.26
CA TYR A 9 -7.25 8.22 -13.30
C TYR A 9 -6.00 8.45 -14.14
N LEU A 10 -4.82 8.54 -13.51
CA LEU A 10 -3.55 8.65 -14.21
C LEU A 10 -3.28 7.41 -15.07
N GLY A 11 -3.52 6.23 -14.53
CA GLY A 11 -3.39 4.97 -15.25
C GLY A 11 -4.25 4.91 -16.51
N MET A 12 -5.49 5.44 -16.44
CA MET A 12 -6.38 5.53 -17.60
C MET A 12 -5.82 6.47 -18.66
N LYS A 13 -5.28 7.62 -18.25
CA LYS A 13 -4.63 8.58 -19.17
C LYS A 13 -3.38 8.02 -19.83
N LEU A 14 -2.69 7.09 -19.18
CA LEU A 14 -1.53 6.39 -19.71
C LEU A 14 -1.89 5.19 -20.59
N GLY A 15 -3.18 4.86 -20.76
CA GLY A 15 -3.62 3.77 -21.62
C GLY A 15 -3.39 2.37 -21.03
N LEU A 16 -3.36 2.23 -19.70
CA LEU A 16 -3.27 0.91 -19.06
C LEU A 16 -4.48 0.03 -19.40
N SER A 17 -4.26 -1.27 -19.52
CA SER A 17 -5.34 -2.25 -19.69
C SER A 17 -6.26 -2.26 -18.48
N LYS A 18 -7.47 -2.81 -18.65
CA LYS A 18 -8.46 -2.93 -17.58
C LYS A 18 -7.91 -3.73 -16.40
N GLU A 19 -7.19 -4.81 -16.66
CA GLU A 19 -6.57 -5.67 -15.66
C GLU A 19 -5.52 -4.88 -14.85
N ASN A 20 -4.67 -4.12 -15.54
CA ASN A 20 -3.65 -3.28 -14.90
C ASN A 20 -4.29 -2.13 -14.11
N LEU A 21 -5.39 -1.54 -14.58
CA LEU A 21 -6.15 -0.54 -13.84
C LEU A 21 -6.77 -1.11 -12.56
N SER A 22 -7.34 -2.32 -12.63
CA SER A 22 -7.87 -3.01 -11.45
C SER A 22 -6.77 -3.30 -10.43
N ALA A 23 -5.62 -3.81 -10.88
CA ALA A 23 -4.47 -4.06 -10.02
C ALA A 23 -3.92 -2.77 -9.40
N LEU A 24 -3.76 -1.70 -10.19
CA LEU A 24 -3.31 -0.40 -9.73
C LEU A 24 -4.26 0.20 -8.69
N THR A 25 -5.57 0.12 -8.94
CA THR A 25 -6.60 0.62 -8.01
C THR A 25 -6.51 -0.12 -6.67
N LEU A 26 -6.42 -1.44 -6.72
CA LEU A 26 -6.30 -2.28 -5.53
C LEU A 26 -5.01 -1.96 -4.76
N ALA A 27 -3.87 -1.90 -5.45
CA ALA A 27 -2.59 -1.55 -4.86
C ALA A 27 -2.61 -0.16 -4.22
N ALA A 28 -3.21 0.83 -4.87
CA ALA A 28 -3.30 2.19 -4.36
C ALA A 28 -4.29 2.34 -3.19
N VAL A 29 -5.33 1.52 -3.11
CA VAL A 29 -6.20 1.45 -1.92
C VAL A 29 -5.44 0.86 -0.74
N LEU A 30 -4.60 -0.15 -0.98
CA LEU A 30 -3.91 -0.91 0.05
C LEU A 30 -2.47 -0.44 0.33
N HIS A 31 -1.98 0.61 -0.34
CA HIS A 31 -0.56 1.03 -0.27
C HIS A 31 -0.06 1.28 1.17
N ASP A 32 -0.95 1.74 2.04
CA ASP A 32 -0.66 2.06 3.44
C ASP A 32 -1.05 0.94 4.41
N VAL A 33 -1.53 -0.22 3.94
CA VAL A 33 -1.99 -1.32 4.81
C VAL A 33 -0.89 -1.82 5.76
N GLY A 34 0.37 -1.72 5.34
CA GLY A 34 1.49 -2.11 6.18
C GLY A 34 1.75 -1.21 7.38
N LYS A 35 1.11 -0.04 7.47
CA LYS A 35 1.15 0.81 8.68
C LYS A 35 0.53 0.09 9.88
N THR A 36 -0.35 -0.88 9.66
CA THR A 36 -0.91 -1.75 10.72
C THR A 36 0.13 -2.60 11.46
N ARG A 37 1.34 -2.70 10.92
CA ARG A 37 2.48 -3.40 11.55
C ARG A 37 3.49 -2.44 12.19
N ILE A 38 3.26 -1.14 12.08
CA ILE A 38 4.02 -0.10 12.77
C ILE A 38 3.31 0.21 14.09
N SER A 39 4.09 0.49 15.13
CA SER A 39 3.53 0.80 16.45
C SER A 39 2.73 2.11 16.42
N ASP A 40 1.56 2.13 17.08
CA ASP A 40 0.65 3.28 17.10
C ASP A 40 1.32 4.55 17.65
N ASN A 41 2.27 4.41 18.59
CA ASN A 41 3.04 5.53 19.12
C ASN A 41 3.93 6.24 18.09
N ILE A 42 4.26 5.59 16.96
CA ILE A 42 4.98 6.17 15.83
C ILE A 42 3.97 6.69 14.79
N VAL A 43 2.92 5.92 14.50
CA VAL A 43 1.89 6.29 13.50
C VAL A 43 1.12 7.55 13.91
N GLU A 44 0.76 7.65 15.18
CA GLU A 44 -0.05 8.74 15.74
C GLU A 44 0.78 9.80 16.45
N LYS A 45 2.12 9.75 16.35
CA LYS A 45 3.01 10.63 17.09
C LYS A 45 2.69 12.11 16.78
N PRO A 46 2.34 12.92 17.79
CA PRO A 46 2.19 14.36 17.57
C PRO A 46 3.58 14.98 17.40
N GLY A 47 3.88 15.43 16.18
CA GLY A 47 5.14 16.09 15.85
C GLY A 47 6.03 15.29 14.90
N LYS A 48 7.30 15.68 14.79
CA LYS A 48 8.24 15.02 13.89
C LYS A 48 8.71 13.69 14.47
N LEU A 49 8.83 12.70 13.60
CA LEU A 49 9.56 11.47 13.90
C LEU A 49 11.04 11.79 14.07
N ASN A 50 11.69 11.11 15.00
CA ASN A 50 13.15 11.04 15.02
C ASN A 50 13.65 10.07 13.92
N GLU A 51 14.95 10.01 13.73
CA GLU A 51 15.55 9.19 12.66
C GLU A 51 15.15 7.71 12.76
N ALA A 52 15.22 7.12 13.96
CA ALA A 52 14.89 5.71 14.15
C ALA A 52 13.40 5.42 13.92
N GLU A 53 12.51 6.31 14.38
CA GLU A 53 11.07 6.22 14.14
C GLU A 53 10.73 6.39 12.66
N TYR A 54 11.46 7.26 11.95
CA TYR A 54 11.29 7.45 10.52
C TYR A 54 11.76 6.23 9.73
N GLU A 55 12.90 5.63 10.10
CA GLU A 55 13.37 4.36 9.55
C GLU A 55 12.34 3.25 9.75
N ASP A 56 11.74 3.16 10.93
CA ASP A 56 10.69 2.18 11.19
C ASP A 56 9.43 2.47 10.37
N MET A 57 8.98 3.74 10.33
CA MET A 57 7.85 4.17 9.51
C MET A 57 8.02 3.78 8.03
N LYS A 58 9.23 3.90 7.45
CA LYS A 58 9.49 3.48 6.05
C LYS A 58 9.24 2.00 5.80
N ARG A 59 9.30 1.14 6.83
CA ARG A 59 9.06 -0.31 6.71
C ARG A 59 7.60 -0.65 6.41
N HIS A 60 6.65 0.29 6.56
CA HIS A 60 5.25 0.05 6.20
C HIS A 60 5.09 -0.44 4.76
N ALA A 61 5.94 -0.01 3.82
CA ALA A 61 5.89 -0.47 2.43
C ALA A 61 6.24 -1.96 2.31
N ILE A 62 7.26 -2.42 3.06
CA ILE A 62 7.67 -3.83 3.10
C ILE A 62 6.56 -4.68 3.72
N TYR A 63 6.00 -4.23 4.85
CA TYR A 63 4.91 -4.93 5.51
C TYR A 63 3.65 -4.99 4.63
N GLY A 64 3.35 -3.92 3.90
CA GLY A 64 2.26 -3.89 2.93
C GLY A 64 2.47 -4.94 1.83
N TYR A 65 3.68 -5.01 1.28
CA TYR A 65 4.03 -6.05 0.29
C TYR A 65 3.88 -7.47 0.87
N GLU A 66 4.41 -7.74 2.06
CA GLU A 66 4.32 -9.07 2.69
C GLU A 66 2.87 -9.51 2.95
N LEU A 67 2.02 -8.59 3.42
CA LEU A 67 0.59 -8.82 3.62
C LEU A 67 -0.10 -9.19 2.30
N LEU A 68 0.15 -8.41 1.24
CA LEU A 68 -0.52 -8.58 -0.05
C LEU A 68 0.00 -9.78 -0.84
N LYS A 69 1.30 -10.08 -0.76
CA LYS A 69 1.92 -11.24 -1.40
C LYS A 69 1.22 -12.53 -0.98
N ASN A 70 0.97 -12.70 0.33
CA ASN A 70 0.29 -13.88 0.85
C ASN A 70 -1.15 -14.01 0.33
N ILE A 71 -1.88 -12.88 0.20
CA ILE A 71 -3.26 -12.88 -0.32
C ILE A 71 -3.28 -13.26 -1.80
N LEU A 72 -2.36 -12.72 -2.60
CA LEU A 72 -2.25 -13.01 -4.02
C LEU A 72 -1.82 -14.46 -4.28
N GLU A 73 -0.89 -15.00 -3.50
CA GLU A 73 -0.49 -16.42 -3.56
C GLU A 73 -1.62 -17.37 -3.13
N SER A 74 -2.50 -16.94 -2.23
CA SER A 74 -3.67 -17.73 -1.82
C SER A 74 -4.72 -17.78 -2.92
N HIS A 75 -4.95 -16.66 -3.63
CA HIS A 75 -5.90 -16.59 -4.73
C HIS A 75 -5.43 -17.37 -5.97
N HIS A 76 -4.13 -17.47 -6.21
CA HIS A 76 -3.57 -18.29 -7.30
C HIS A 76 -3.70 -19.81 -7.09
N ARG A 77 -4.06 -20.28 -5.89
CA ARG A 77 -4.31 -21.72 -5.63
C ARG A 77 -5.78 -22.13 -5.76
N LEU A 78 -6.67 -21.17 -6.04
CA LEU A 78 -8.12 -21.41 -6.16
C LEU A 78 -8.63 -21.38 -7.60
N HIS A 79 -7.73 -21.33 -8.59
CA HIS A 79 -8.03 -21.43 -10.01
C HIS A 79 -7.14 -22.47 -10.69
#